data_AF-A0A0L0NXC7-F1
#
_entry.id   AF-A0A0L0NXC7-F1
#
_cell.length_a   1.000
_cell.length_b   1.000
_cell.length_c   1.000
_cell.angle_alpha   90.00
_cell.angle_beta   90.00
_cell.angle_gamma   90.00
#
_symmetry.space_group_name_H-M   'P 1'
#
loop_
_entity.id
_entity.type
_entity.pdbx_description
1 polymer ?
#
loop_
_entity_poly.entity_id
_entity_poly.type
_entity_poly.pdbx_seq_one_letter_code
_entity_poly.pdbx_strand_id
1 'polypeptide(L)'
;MQANETLKGSLKDLDKRAREVFKPILENPYTQGPDFPVISKETSRDILEFLNQFLPSYGNYLGLKNKKDIPAHALSGKITIGFNSTVQALESQAFFNRKKAFNTVKAPPKRLPIEGYLKYVFVARNDISTPLLTDMLPLLAFTASKSLDNRVKLIDLPRGSMNKLLELLQTKNIGIVGILDEWREGKEMFNLIESNVKDIDVPWLRGLFESETPGFKEPAIKFLRTKAPVGKRPGKKERKQKKVEEKAKVVREKNDDSDASRKRKADSDSADAPKAKKVDVVK
;
A
#
# COMPACT_ATOMS: atom_id res chain seq x y z
N MET A 1 -31.44 5.80 -41.56
CA MET A 1 -32.56 4.96 -41.08
C MET A 1 -31.97 3.75 -40.37
N GLN A 2 -31.90 3.77 -39.04
CA GLN A 2 -31.45 2.64 -38.23
C GLN A 2 -32.65 2.07 -37.48
N ALA A 3 -32.85 0.76 -37.59
CA ALA A 3 -34.00 0.05 -37.07
C ALA A 3 -33.95 -0.02 -35.53
N ASN A 4 -35.01 0.46 -34.89
CA ASN A 4 -35.30 0.21 -33.48
C ASN A 4 -35.78 -1.24 -33.32
N GLU A 5 -34.90 -2.15 -32.91
CA GLU A 5 -35.29 -3.46 -32.42
C GLU A 5 -36.05 -3.31 -31.10
N THR A 6 -37.36 -3.53 -31.15
CA THR A 6 -38.23 -3.57 -29.98
C THR A 6 -38.04 -4.88 -29.22
N LEU A 7 -37.27 -4.83 -28.13
CA LEU A 7 -37.08 -5.93 -27.20
C LEU A 7 -38.42 -6.32 -26.53
N LYS A 8 -39.09 -7.35 -27.06
CA LYS A 8 -40.19 -8.07 -26.39
C LYS A 8 -39.64 -8.96 -25.28
N GLY A 9 -39.27 -8.36 -24.15
CA GLY A 9 -38.97 -9.08 -22.91
C GLY A 9 -40.17 -9.07 -21.95
N SER A 10 -40.49 -10.21 -21.35
CA SER A 10 -41.56 -10.32 -20.34
C SER A 10 -41.30 -9.38 -19.16
N LEU A 11 -42.33 -8.79 -18.55
CA LEU A 11 -42.22 -7.95 -17.34
C LEU A 11 -41.46 -8.67 -16.20
N LYS A 12 -41.50 -10.01 -16.18
CA LYS A 12 -40.78 -10.86 -15.21
C LYS A 12 -39.28 -11.00 -15.49
N ASP A 13 -38.84 -10.76 -16.72
CA ASP A 13 -37.42 -10.76 -17.10
C ASP A 13 -36.74 -9.41 -16.83
N LEU A 14 -37.51 -8.31 -16.84
CA LEU A 14 -37.05 -7.01 -16.36
C LEU A 14 -36.74 -7.01 -14.86
N ASP A 15 -37.48 -7.80 -14.07
CA ASP A 15 -37.27 -7.94 -12.61
C ASP A 15 -36.00 -8.72 -12.24
N LYS A 16 -35.42 -9.49 -13.17
CA LYS A 16 -34.13 -10.18 -12.99
C LYS A 16 -32.93 -9.40 -13.53
N ARG A 17 -33.16 -8.32 -14.29
CA ARG A 17 -32.07 -7.45 -14.77
C ARG A 17 -31.61 -6.60 -13.59
N ALA A 18 -30.37 -6.84 -13.15
CA ALA A 18 -29.72 -6.02 -12.14
C ALA A 18 -29.87 -4.54 -12.52
N ARG A 19 -30.42 -3.73 -11.62
CA ARG A 19 -30.54 -2.29 -11.82
C ARG A 19 -29.14 -1.71 -11.77
N GLU A 20 -28.82 -0.91 -12.76
CA GLU A 20 -27.60 -0.13 -12.76
C GLU A 20 -27.84 1.11 -11.92
N VAL A 21 -26.98 1.32 -10.93
CA VAL A 21 -27.03 2.46 -10.03
C VAL A 21 -25.69 3.17 -10.13
N PHE A 22 -25.72 4.45 -10.46
CA PHE A 22 -24.56 5.32 -10.45
C PHE A 22 -24.40 5.91 -9.07
N LYS A 23 -23.31 5.55 -8.38
CA LYS A 23 -22.99 6.08 -7.06
C LYS A 23 -22.01 7.24 -7.22
N PRO A 24 -22.33 8.44 -6.70
CA PRO A 24 -21.35 9.52 -6.67
C PRO A 24 -20.20 9.11 -5.75
N ILE A 25 -18.98 9.30 -6.24
CA ILE A 25 -17.73 9.12 -5.51
C ILE A 25 -16.96 10.42 -5.62
N LEU A 26 -16.54 10.94 -4.47
CA LEU A 26 -15.63 12.07 -4.42
C LEU A 26 -14.24 11.58 -4.84
N GLU A 27 -13.72 12.10 -5.94
CA GLU A 27 -12.36 11.89 -6.36
C GLU A 27 -11.48 13.01 -5.80
N ASN A 28 -10.29 12.64 -5.34
CA ASN A 28 -9.32 13.62 -4.90
C ASN A 28 -8.75 14.34 -6.14
N PRO A 29 -8.93 15.66 -6.29
CA PRO A 29 -8.44 16.38 -7.48
C PRO A 29 -6.91 16.46 -7.56
N TYR A 30 -6.21 15.95 -6.53
CA TYR A 30 -4.76 15.82 -6.40
C TYR A 30 -4.26 14.36 -6.52
N THR A 31 -5.09 13.38 -6.90
CA THR A 31 -4.64 11.99 -7.15
C THR A 31 -3.99 11.77 -8.52
N GLN A 32 -3.92 12.79 -9.38
CA GLN A 32 -2.89 12.80 -10.42
C GLN A 32 -1.56 13.00 -9.70
N GLY A 33 -1.04 11.89 -9.15
CA GLY A 33 0.15 11.87 -8.31
C GLY A 33 1.34 12.53 -9.02
N PRO A 34 2.37 12.93 -8.28
CA PRO A 34 3.60 13.37 -8.90
C PRO A 34 4.16 12.22 -9.75
N ASP A 35 4.12 12.40 -11.06
CA ASP A 35 4.66 11.42 -11.99
C ASP A 35 6.18 11.40 -11.87
N PHE A 36 6.76 10.23 -12.13
CA PHE A 36 8.20 10.14 -12.35
C PHE A 36 8.59 11.05 -13.53
N PRO A 37 9.73 11.75 -13.45
CA PRO A 37 10.20 12.53 -14.59
C PRO A 37 10.41 11.63 -15.79
N VAL A 38 9.96 12.07 -16.96
CA VAL A 38 10.17 11.35 -18.21
C VAL A 38 11.62 11.53 -18.64
N ILE A 39 12.37 10.44 -18.69
CA ILE A 39 13.78 10.42 -19.09
C ILE A 39 13.89 9.72 -20.44
N SER A 40 14.78 10.22 -21.30
CA SER A 40 15.06 9.58 -22.59
C SER A 40 15.68 8.18 -22.37
N LYS A 41 15.42 7.27 -23.31
CA LYS A 41 15.99 5.91 -23.24
C LYS A 41 17.50 5.90 -23.39
N GLU A 42 18.07 6.88 -24.08
CA GLU A 42 19.52 7.03 -24.26
C GLU A 42 20.15 7.50 -22.96
N THR A 43 19.69 8.62 -22.40
CA THR A 43 20.19 9.15 -21.13
C THR A 43 20.10 8.14 -19.99
N SER A 44 18.99 7.39 -19.89
CA SER A 44 18.84 6.36 -18.87
C SER A 44 19.81 5.17 -19.03
N ARG A 45 20.25 4.86 -20.26
CA ARG A 45 21.31 3.87 -20.52
C ARG A 45 22.68 4.42 -20.15
N ASP A 46 22.98 5.65 -20.55
CA ASP A 46 24.26 6.29 -20.23
C ASP A 46 24.46 6.39 -18.71
N ILE A 47 23.43 6.80 -17.97
CA ILE A 47 23.43 6.82 -16.51
C ILE A 47 23.72 5.42 -15.95
N LEU A 48 23.11 4.38 -16.51
CA LEU A 48 23.34 3.00 -16.07
C LEU A 48 24.78 2.56 -16.37
N GLU A 49 25.37 2.97 -17.49
CA GLU A 49 26.77 2.68 -17.81
C GLU A 49 27.73 3.33 -16.82
N PHE A 50 27.49 4.59 -16.43
CA PHE A 50 28.23 5.23 -15.34
C PHE A 50 28.10 4.45 -14.02
N LEU A 51 26.88 4.04 -13.65
CA LEU A 51 26.68 3.21 -12.45
C LEU A 51 27.45 1.88 -12.55
N ASN A 52 27.50 1.25 -13.73
CA ASN A 52 28.25 0.02 -13.94
C ASN A 52 29.77 0.22 -13.82
N GLN A 53 30.28 1.41 -14.12
CA GLN A 53 31.70 1.73 -13.98
C GLN A 53 32.08 1.97 -12.51
N PHE A 54 31.21 2.62 -11.73
CA PHE A 54 31.56 3.05 -10.37
C PHE A 54 31.15 2.09 -9.25
N LEU A 55 30.04 1.37 -9.39
CA LEU A 55 29.54 0.47 -8.34
C LEU A 55 30.34 -0.83 -8.11
N PRO A 56 31.10 -1.41 -9.08
CA PRO A 56 31.85 -2.63 -8.81
C PRO A 56 32.88 -2.49 -7.68
N SER A 57 33.58 -1.35 -7.61
CA SER A 57 34.58 -1.10 -6.56
C SER A 57 33.92 -1.12 -5.17
N TYR A 58 32.73 -0.53 -5.06
CA TYR A 58 31.95 -0.53 -3.84
C TYR A 58 31.34 -1.89 -3.51
N GLY A 59 30.87 -2.63 -4.52
CA GLY A 59 30.38 -4.00 -4.34
C GLY A 59 31.44 -4.94 -3.76
N ASN A 60 32.66 -4.87 -4.29
CA ASN A 60 33.81 -5.61 -3.75
C ASN A 60 34.10 -5.23 -2.29
N TYR A 61 34.01 -3.94 -1.95
CA TYR A 61 34.14 -3.48 -0.57
C TYR A 61 33.03 -4.03 0.34
N LEU A 62 31.77 -4.06 -0.11
CA LEU A 62 30.66 -4.63 0.67
C LEU A 62 30.87 -6.11 0.99
N GLY A 63 31.35 -6.91 0.02
CA GLY A 63 31.67 -8.31 0.23
C GLY A 63 32.83 -8.53 1.23
N LEU A 64 33.74 -7.56 1.31
CA LEU A 64 34.91 -7.61 2.20
C LEU A 64 34.67 -6.94 3.57
N LYS A 65 33.65 -6.08 3.72
CA LYS A 65 33.39 -5.25 4.91
C LYS A 65 33.36 -5.99 6.25
N ASN A 66 33.05 -7.30 6.23
CA ASN A 66 33.01 -8.13 7.45
C ASN A 66 34.40 -8.62 7.92
N LYS A 67 35.45 -8.44 7.10
CA LYS A 67 36.83 -8.80 7.47
C LYS A 67 37.48 -7.63 8.22
N LYS A 68 38.33 -7.96 9.20
CA LYS A 68 39.10 -6.96 9.96
C LYS A 68 40.15 -6.30 9.05
N ASP A 69 40.46 -5.03 9.30
CA ASP A 69 41.54 -4.23 8.68
C ASP A 69 41.39 -3.76 7.22
N ILE A 70 40.16 -3.61 6.72
CA ILE A 70 39.96 -3.01 5.38
C ILE A 70 39.68 -1.50 5.49
N PRO A 71 40.38 -0.65 4.71
CA PRO A 71 40.10 0.78 4.68
C PRO A 71 38.68 1.06 4.16
N ALA A 72 38.01 2.05 4.77
CA ALA A 72 36.68 2.45 4.35
C ALA A 72 36.70 2.98 2.91
N HIS A 73 35.82 2.44 2.05
CA HIS A 73 35.67 2.93 0.68
C HIS A 73 35.13 4.37 0.65
N ALA A 74 35.49 5.16 -0.37
CA ALA A 74 35.06 6.56 -0.51
C ALA A 74 33.53 6.75 -0.52
N LEU A 75 32.79 5.73 -0.98
CA LEU A 75 31.33 5.67 -1.00
C LEU A 75 30.70 5.18 0.31
N SER A 76 31.49 4.68 1.26
CA SER A 76 30.97 4.21 2.55
C SER A 76 30.33 5.37 3.31
N GLY A 77 29.03 5.27 3.59
CA GLY A 77 28.26 6.34 4.26
C GLY A 77 27.73 7.44 3.34
N LYS A 78 28.03 7.39 2.02
CA LYS A 78 27.55 8.34 1.00
C LYS A 78 26.58 7.72 -0.01
N ILE A 79 26.24 6.45 0.18
CA ILE A 79 25.32 5.69 -0.67
C ILE A 79 24.31 4.95 0.21
N THR A 80 23.06 4.92 -0.23
CA THR A 80 22.02 4.04 0.29
C THR A 80 21.67 2.98 -0.72
N ILE A 81 21.45 1.77 -0.23
CA ILE A 81 21.12 0.60 -1.05
C ILE A 81 19.84 -0.02 -0.49
N GLY A 82 18.87 -0.20 -1.38
CA GLY A 82 17.59 -0.82 -1.07
C GLY A 82 16.53 0.16 -0.55
N PHE A 83 15.28 -0.28 -0.64
CA PHE A 83 14.10 0.53 -0.34
C PHE A 83 14.14 1.16 1.06
N ASN A 84 14.32 0.35 2.12
CA ASN A 84 14.23 0.84 3.49
C ASN A 84 15.29 1.91 3.82
N SER A 85 16.54 1.71 3.37
CA SER A 85 17.63 2.62 3.70
C SER A 85 17.46 3.96 2.98
N THR A 86 17.07 3.93 1.70
CA THR A 86 16.79 5.13 0.91
C THR A 86 15.56 5.88 1.42
N VAL A 87 14.47 5.18 1.74
CA VAL A 87 13.25 5.80 2.29
C VAL A 87 13.54 6.44 3.64
N GLN A 88 14.23 5.75 4.54
CA GLN A 88 14.61 6.31 5.85
C GLN A 88 15.47 7.57 5.70
N ALA A 89 16.40 7.60 4.73
CA ALA A 89 17.21 8.77 4.44
C ALA A 89 16.37 9.96 3.93
N LEU A 90 15.46 9.72 2.98
CA LEU A 90 14.57 10.75 2.45
C LEU A 90 13.58 11.26 3.51
N GLU A 91 12.98 10.38 4.30
CA GLU A 91 12.09 10.76 5.41
C GLU A 91 12.80 11.65 6.43
N SER A 92 14.06 11.32 6.72
CA SER A 92 14.86 12.12 7.64
C SER A 92 15.20 13.50 7.09
N GLN A 93 15.32 13.65 5.77
CA GLN A 93 15.49 14.95 5.11
C GLN A 93 14.16 15.72 5.06
N ALA A 94 13.06 15.03 4.76
CA ALA A 94 11.73 15.62 4.74
C ALA A 94 11.28 16.14 6.13
N PHE A 95 11.86 15.60 7.20
CA PHE A 95 11.64 16.05 8.57
C PHE A 95 11.81 17.57 8.73
N PHE A 96 12.82 18.18 8.09
CA PHE A 96 13.08 19.60 8.21
C PHE A 96 11.92 20.44 7.66
N ASN A 97 11.37 20.06 6.51
CA ASN A 97 10.24 20.75 5.90
C ASN A 97 8.94 20.50 6.67
N ARG A 98 8.76 19.29 7.21
CA ARG A 98 7.63 18.99 8.10
C ARG A 98 7.65 19.85 9.37
N LYS A 99 8.84 20.07 9.95
CA LYS A 99 9.00 20.95 11.11
C LYS A 99 8.61 22.39 10.78
N LYS A 100 9.02 22.91 9.61
CA LYS A 100 8.64 24.25 9.13
C LYS A 100 7.13 24.37 8.92
N ALA A 101 6.51 23.37 8.28
CA ALA A 101 5.10 23.42 7.92
C ALA A 101 4.17 23.28 9.14
N PHE A 102 4.51 22.43 10.11
CA PHE A 102 3.58 22.06 11.18
C PHE A 102 3.96 22.56 12.57
N ASN A 103 5.14 23.16 12.80
CA ASN A 103 5.62 23.70 14.10
C ASN A 103 5.48 22.78 15.34
N THR A 104 5.07 21.52 15.17
CA THR A 104 4.59 20.63 16.24
C THR A 104 5.54 19.47 16.54
N VAL A 105 6.57 19.26 15.72
CA VAL A 105 7.42 18.07 15.82
C VAL A 105 8.67 18.36 16.66
N LYS A 106 8.71 17.80 17.88
CA LYS A 106 9.69 18.14 18.93
C LYS A 106 11.02 17.39 18.87
N ALA A 107 11.17 16.33 18.06
CA ALA A 107 12.45 15.60 18.00
C ALA A 107 12.76 15.04 16.60
N PRO A 108 14.00 15.21 16.11
CA PRO A 108 14.45 14.55 14.88
C PRO A 108 14.53 13.03 15.07
N PRO A 109 14.42 12.24 13.99
CA PRO A 109 14.61 10.79 14.06
C PRO A 109 16.01 10.44 14.61
N LYS A 110 16.08 9.36 15.39
CA LYS A 110 17.32 8.86 15.99
C LYS A 110 18.26 8.35 14.90
N ARG A 111 19.34 9.09 14.65
CA ARG A 111 20.49 8.78 13.76
C ARG A 111 20.11 8.62 12.28
N LEU A 112 20.71 9.47 11.45
CA LEU A 112 20.58 9.36 10.00
C LEU A 112 21.38 8.15 9.51
N PRO A 113 20.87 7.36 8.56
CA PRO A 113 21.66 6.30 7.91
C PRO A 113 22.81 6.85 7.06
N ILE A 114 22.83 8.18 6.83
CA ILE A 114 23.79 8.86 5.97
C ILE A 114 24.16 10.22 6.58
N GLU A 115 25.43 10.59 6.47
CA GLU A 115 25.92 11.94 6.74
C GLU A 115 25.86 12.78 5.45
N GLY A 116 24.76 13.53 5.25
CA GLY A 116 24.65 14.52 4.18
C GLY A 116 23.30 14.58 3.46
N TYR A 117 23.29 15.26 2.31
CA TYR A 117 22.10 15.48 1.49
C TYR A 117 22.03 14.49 0.33
N LEU A 118 20.94 13.72 0.32
CA LEU A 118 20.67 12.66 -0.64
C LEU A 118 19.99 13.30 -1.84
N LYS A 119 20.78 13.57 -2.89
CA LYS A 119 20.30 14.36 -4.03
C LYS A 119 19.84 13.49 -5.18
N TYR A 120 20.44 12.33 -5.40
CA TYR A 120 20.14 11.48 -6.56
C TYR A 120 19.59 10.14 -6.10
N VAL A 121 18.40 9.78 -6.56
CA VAL A 121 17.76 8.49 -6.25
C VAL A 121 17.46 7.75 -7.54
N PHE A 122 18.12 6.62 -7.72
CA PHE A 122 17.98 5.72 -8.87
C PHE A 122 17.01 4.60 -8.53
N VAL A 123 16.02 4.37 -9.39
CA VAL A 123 14.94 3.41 -9.18
C VAL A 123 14.79 2.55 -10.42
N ALA A 124 14.91 1.22 -10.28
CA ALA A 124 14.60 0.26 -11.32
C ALA A 124 13.08 -0.05 -11.35
N ARG A 125 12.25 0.97 -11.62
CA ARG A 125 10.79 0.88 -11.49
C ARG A 125 10.20 -0.24 -12.33
N ASN A 126 10.70 -0.42 -13.55
CA ASN A 126 10.22 -1.43 -14.49
C ASN A 126 10.53 -2.89 -14.06
N ASP A 127 11.45 -3.09 -13.12
CA ASP A 127 11.84 -4.40 -12.62
C ASP A 127 11.18 -4.74 -11.27
N ILE A 128 10.66 -3.73 -10.55
CA ILE A 128 9.97 -3.90 -9.27
C ILE A 128 8.52 -4.31 -9.54
N SER A 129 8.16 -5.51 -9.08
CA SER A 129 6.80 -6.07 -9.28
C SER A 129 5.67 -5.30 -8.57
N THR A 130 5.98 -4.62 -7.47
CA THR A 130 4.99 -3.95 -6.62
C THR A 130 5.02 -2.43 -6.85
N PRO A 131 4.18 -1.86 -7.73
CA PRO A 131 4.23 -0.44 -8.08
C PRO A 131 3.96 0.47 -6.86
N LEU A 132 3.17 -0.02 -5.89
CA LEU A 132 2.88 0.70 -4.65
C LEU A 132 4.14 1.13 -3.88
N LEU A 133 5.25 0.37 -3.98
CA LEU A 133 6.52 0.74 -3.35
C LEU A 133 7.18 1.95 -4.05
N THR A 134 6.99 2.08 -5.36
CA THR A 134 7.61 3.16 -6.14
C THR A 134 6.73 4.40 -6.23
N ASP A 135 5.40 4.25 -6.12
CA ASP A 135 4.44 5.35 -6.29
C ASP A 135 4.59 6.46 -5.23
N MET A 136 5.12 6.14 -4.05
CA MET A 136 5.38 7.11 -2.98
C MET A 136 6.67 7.92 -3.17
N LEU A 137 7.61 7.46 -4.00
CA LEU A 137 8.94 8.04 -4.11
C LEU A 137 8.95 9.46 -4.67
N PRO A 138 8.15 9.83 -5.69
CA PRO A 138 8.16 11.19 -6.19
C PRO A 138 7.71 12.21 -5.14
N LEU A 139 6.67 11.87 -4.37
CA LEU A 139 6.19 12.71 -3.27
C LEU A 139 7.22 12.82 -2.15
N LEU A 140 7.86 11.70 -1.79
CA LEU A 140 8.87 11.67 -0.75
C LEU A 140 10.12 12.45 -1.17
N ALA A 141 10.57 12.32 -2.41
CA ALA A 141 11.69 13.08 -2.97
C ALA A 141 11.39 14.59 -3.00
N PHE A 142 10.18 14.99 -3.40
CA PHE A 142 9.76 16.38 -3.35
C PHE A 142 9.79 16.93 -1.91
N THR A 143 9.21 16.21 -0.95
CA THR A 143 9.20 16.66 0.45
C THR A 143 10.57 16.63 1.13
N ALA A 144 11.47 15.74 0.69
CA ALA A 144 12.86 15.69 1.12
C ALA A 144 13.74 16.80 0.54
N SER A 145 13.29 17.46 -0.52
CA SER A 145 14.05 18.52 -1.19
C SER A 145 14.28 19.72 -0.28
N LYS A 146 15.44 20.38 -0.36
CA LYS A 146 15.81 21.47 0.56
C LYS A 146 15.34 22.85 0.09
N SER A 147 15.44 23.12 -1.21
CA SER A 147 15.08 24.38 -1.85
C SER A 147 14.73 24.16 -3.32
N LEU A 148 14.33 25.22 -4.03
CA LEU A 148 14.01 25.16 -5.46
C LEU A 148 15.23 24.74 -6.29
N ASP A 149 16.42 25.25 -5.96
CA ASP A 149 17.66 24.93 -6.67
C ASP A 149 18.27 23.59 -6.24
N ASN A 150 17.94 23.13 -5.04
CA ASN A 150 18.49 21.90 -4.48
C ASN A 150 17.37 20.89 -4.20
N ARG A 151 16.92 20.25 -5.28
CA ARG A 151 15.89 19.21 -5.27
C ARG A 151 16.48 17.82 -5.37
N VAL A 152 15.77 16.86 -4.79
CA VAL A 152 16.08 15.44 -4.95
C VAL A 152 15.62 15.02 -6.35
N LYS A 153 16.58 14.59 -7.17
CA LYS A 153 16.36 14.05 -8.50
C LYS A 153 16.02 12.57 -8.39
N LEU A 154 14.90 12.19 -9.00
CA LEU A 154 14.48 10.80 -9.12
C LEU A 154 14.74 10.32 -10.54
N ILE A 155 15.48 9.24 -10.67
CA ILE A 155 15.94 8.71 -11.95
C ILE A 155 15.34 7.32 -12.14
N ASP A 156 14.52 7.16 -13.19
CA ASP A 156 14.01 5.85 -13.60
C ASP A 156 15.06 5.13 -14.46
N LEU A 157 15.45 3.93 -14.04
CA LEU A 157 16.41 3.09 -14.74
C LEU A 157 15.72 2.18 -15.77
N PRO A 158 16.40 1.81 -16.86
CA PRO A 158 15.81 0.94 -17.88
C PRO A 158 15.56 -0.48 -17.33
N ARG A 159 14.70 -1.24 -18.01
CA ARG A 159 14.40 -2.63 -17.64
C ARG A 159 15.66 -3.51 -17.63
N GLY A 160 15.77 -4.40 -16.65
CA GLY A 160 16.92 -5.27 -16.42
C GLY A 160 18.04 -4.62 -15.59
N SER A 161 17.88 -3.37 -15.15
CA SER A 161 18.87 -2.69 -14.31
C SER A 161 18.98 -3.32 -12.93
N MET A 162 17.89 -3.89 -12.39
CA MET A 162 17.92 -4.57 -11.09
C MET A 162 18.91 -5.75 -11.09
N ASN A 163 18.95 -6.53 -12.17
CA ASN A 163 19.88 -7.67 -12.30
C ASN A 163 21.33 -7.20 -12.40
N LYS A 164 21.59 -6.15 -13.20
CA LYS A 164 22.92 -5.54 -13.31
C LYS A 164 23.40 -4.99 -11.97
N LEU A 165 22.55 -4.25 -11.25
CA LEU A 165 22.89 -3.73 -9.93
C LEU A 165 23.16 -4.85 -8.92
N LEU A 166 22.40 -5.95 -8.98
CA LEU A 166 22.62 -7.13 -8.15
C LEU A 166 23.98 -7.77 -8.42
N GLU A 167 24.37 -7.91 -9.69
CA GLU A 167 25.68 -8.45 -10.09
C GLU A 167 26.84 -7.56 -9.59
N LEU A 168 26.69 -6.24 -9.70
CA LEU A 168 27.74 -5.28 -9.34
C LEU A 168 27.94 -5.14 -7.83
N LEU A 169 26.84 -5.03 -7.07
CA LEU A 169 26.87 -4.78 -5.63
C LEU A 169 26.85 -6.06 -4.79
N GLN A 170 26.67 -7.22 -5.44
CA GLN A 170 26.63 -8.55 -4.81
C GLN A 170 25.64 -8.67 -3.65
N THR A 171 24.60 -7.82 -3.64
CA THR A 171 23.58 -7.77 -2.59
C THR A 171 22.23 -8.15 -3.16
N LYS A 172 21.41 -8.87 -2.39
CA LYS A 172 20.09 -9.32 -2.86
C LYS A 172 19.09 -8.15 -2.87
N ASN A 173 18.15 -8.18 -3.81
CA ASN A 173 17.00 -7.27 -3.89
C ASN A 173 17.33 -5.77 -4.01
N ILE A 174 18.28 -5.42 -4.90
CA ILE A 174 18.66 -4.02 -5.14
C ILE A 174 17.84 -3.44 -6.29
N GLY A 175 16.70 -2.84 -5.97
CA GLY A 175 15.91 -2.07 -6.94
C GLY A 175 16.07 -0.56 -6.84
N ILE A 176 16.64 -0.07 -5.73
CA ILE A 176 16.71 1.36 -5.41
C ILE A 176 18.09 1.67 -4.84
N VAL A 177 18.72 2.72 -5.36
CA VAL A 177 20.02 3.20 -4.90
C VAL A 177 19.95 4.71 -4.75
N GLY A 178 20.42 5.24 -3.63
CA GLY A 178 20.49 6.67 -3.40
C GLY A 178 21.93 7.13 -3.24
N ILE A 179 22.31 8.23 -3.88
CA ILE A 179 23.66 8.80 -3.86
C ILE A 179 23.62 10.27 -3.42
N LEU A 180 24.65 10.66 -2.65
CA LEU A 180 24.82 12.00 -2.11
C LEU A 180 25.48 12.94 -3.11
N ASP A 181 25.18 14.23 -2.97
CA ASP A 181 25.74 15.30 -3.81
C ASP A 181 27.27 15.44 -3.67
N GLU A 182 27.83 15.10 -2.50
CA GLU A 182 29.24 15.31 -2.16
C GLU A 182 30.22 14.30 -2.79
N TRP A 183 29.75 13.43 -3.68
CA TRP A 183 30.60 12.41 -4.29
C TRP A 183 31.33 12.93 -5.53
N ARG A 184 32.66 13.01 -5.45
CA ARG A 184 33.49 13.66 -6.47
C ARG A 184 33.65 12.87 -7.77
N GLU A 185 33.65 11.55 -7.69
CA GLU A 185 33.90 10.68 -8.85
C GLU A 185 32.68 10.63 -9.79
N GLY A 186 31.47 10.84 -9.25
CA GLY A 186 30.22 10.86 -10.02
C GLY A 186 29.85 12.18 -10.68
N LYS A 187 30.73 13.20 -10.66
CA LYS A 187 30.40 14.56 -11.15
C LYS A 187 29.90 14.60 -12.59
N GLU A 188 30.51 13.84 -13.49
CA GLU A 188 30.11 13.80 -14.90
C GLU A 188 28.70 13.22 -15.06
N MET A 189 28.40 12.12 -14.35
CA MET A 189 27.06 11.54 -14.29
C MET A 189 26.06 12.53 -13.68
N PHE A 190 26.44 13.26 -12.63
CA PHE A 190 25.58 14.27 -12.01
C PHE A 190 25.26 15.42 -12.95
N ASN A 191 26.23 15.93 -13.71
CA ASN A 191 26.02 16.96 -14.71
C ASN A 191 25.07 16.48 -15.83
N LEU A 192 25.22 15.22 -16.26
CA LEU A 192 24.30 14.60 -17.22
C LEU A 192 22.87 14.53 -16.67
N ILE A 193 22.72 14.16 -15.39
CA ILE A 193 21.41 14.10 -14.72
C ILE A 193 20.81 15.49 -14.60
N GLU A 194 21.58 16.49 -14.17
CA GLU A 194 21.09 17.86 -13.97
C GLU A 194 20.64 18.51 -15.28
N SER A 195 21.31 18.21 -16.39
CA SER A 195 20.95 18.75 -17.71
C SER A 195 19.75 18.06 -18.35
N ASN A 196 19.55 16.75 -18.12
CA ASN A 196 18.54 15.97 -18.84
C ASN A 196 17.33 15.55 -17.99
N VAL A 197 17.45 15.49 -16.67
CA VAL A 197 16.39 15.00 -15.77
C VAL A 197 15.65 16.17 -15.13
N LYS A 198 14.38 16.30 -15.50
CA LYS A 198 13.47 17.29 -14.93
C LYS A 198 13.26 17.03 -13.44
N ASP A 199 13.15 18.11 -12.67
CA ASP A 199 12.74 18.04 -11.27
C ASP A 199 11.32 17.52 -11.11
N ILE A 200 11.08 16.81 -10.01
CA ILE A 200 9.73 16.45 -9.60
C ILE A 200 9.00 17.74 -9.21
N ASP A 201 7.80 17.91 -9.74
CA ASP A 201 6.89 18.98 -9.39
C ASP A 201 5.65 18.40 -8.73
N VAL A 202 5.30 18.93 -7.57
CA VAL A 202 4.08 18.59 -6.84
C VAL A 202 3.29 19.90 -6.68
N PRO A 203 2.38 20.23 -7.61
CA PRO A 203 1.77 21.55 -7.66
C PRO A 203 1.07 21.96 -6.36
N TRP A 204 0.43 21.01 -5.67
CA TRP A 204 -0.28 21.28 -4.41
C TRP A 204 0.63 21.39 -3.18
N LEU A 205 1.93 21.10 -3.31
CA LEU A 205 2.93 21.27 -2.25
C LEU A 205 3.95 22.37 -2.59
N ARG A 206 3.73 23.21 -3.60
CA ARG A 206 4.66 24.32 -3.94
C ARG A 206 4.87 25.29 -2.77
N GLY A 207 3.84 25.50 -1.96
CA GLY A 207 3.90 26.28 -0.72
C GLY A 207 4.90 25.77 0.33
N LEU A 208 5.54 24.61 0.11
CA LEU A 208 6.63 24.11 0.96
C LEU A 208 7.92 24.92 0.77
N PHE A 209 8.13 25.45 -0.44
CA PHE A 209 9.34 26.18 -0.83
C PHE A 209 9.04 27.64 -1.17
N GLU A 210 7.87 27.89 -1.75
CA GLU A 210 7.37 29.20 -2.12
C GLU A 210 6.42 29.71 -1.02
N SER A 211 6.35 31.02 -0.80
CA SER A 211 5.40 31.62 0.16
C SER A 211 3.96 31.62 -0.37
N GLU A 212 3.73 31.09 -1.57
CA GLU A 212 2.41 31.06 -2.21
C GLU A 212 1.58 29.89 -1.65
N THR A 213 0.38 30.23 -1.16
CA THR A 213 -0.59 29.22 -0.75
C THR A 213 -1.21 28.58 -1.99
N PRO A 214 -1.26 27.23 -2.07
CA PRO A 214 -1.90 26.57 -3.20
C PRO A 214 -3.38 26.96 -3.23
N GLY A 215 -3.85 27.42 -4.39
CA GLY A 215 -5.25 27.76 -4.60
C GLY A 215 -6.17 26.56 -4.33
N PHE A 216 -7.31 26.81 -3.70
CA PHE A 216 -8.31 25.77 -3.45
C PHE A 216 -8.87 25.24 -4.78
N LYS A 217 -8.69 23.94 -5.03
CA LYS A 217 -9.24 23.26 -6.22
C LYS A 217 -10.62 22.69 -5.92
N GLU A 218 -11.55 22.89 -6.84
CA GLU A 218 -12.91 22.37 -6.72
C GLU A 218 -12.94 20.82 -6.62
N PRO A 219 -13.84 20.25 -5.81
CA PRO A 219 -13.95 18.81 -5.65
C PRO A 219 -14.45 18.14 -6.94
N ALA A 220 -13.76 17.10 -7.40
CA ALA A 220 -14.17 16.31 -8.55
C ALA A 220 -15.14 15.20 -8.12
N ILE A 221 -16.39 15.23 -8.60
CA ILE A 221 -17.39 14.18 -8.34
C ILE A 221 -17.47 13.26 -9.56
N LYS A 222 -17.08 11.99 -9.40
CA LYS A 222 -17.23 10.95 -10.42
C LYS A 222 -18.37 10.01 -10.07
N PHE A 223 -18.96 9.36 -11.07
CA PHE A 223 -20.03 8.40 -10.86
C PHE A 223 -19.55 6.98 -11.16
N LEU A 224 -19.53 6.11 -10.14
CA LEU A 224 -19.20 4.70 -10.29
C LEU A 224 -20.47 3.92 -10.65
N ARG A 225 -20.43 3.25 -11.80
CA ARG A 225 -21.48 2.34 -12.23
C ARG A 225 -21.43 1.07 -11.36
N THR A 226 -22.50 0.81 -10.62
CA THR A 226 -22.66 -0.41 -9.81
C THR A 226 -23.90 -1.18 -10.24
N LYS A 227 -23.84 -2.51 -10.22
CA LYS A 227 -25.01 -3.37 -10.47
C LYS A 227 -25.61 -3.75 -9.13
N ALA A 228 -26.84 -3.31 -8.87
CA ALA A 228 -27.60 -3.74 -7.71
C ALA A 228 -28.45 -4.96 -8.09
N PRO A 229 -28.29 -6.12 -7.41
CA PRO A 229 -29.14 -7.28 -7.68
C PRO A 229 -30.59 -6.93 -7.34
N VAL A 230 -31.46 -6.99 -8.35
CA VAL A 230 -32.90 -6.82 -8.16
C VAL A 230 -33.46 -8.21 -7.94
N GLY A 231 -33.70 -8.53 -6.68
CA GLY A 231 -34.19 -9.85 -6.29
C GLY A 231 -34.56 -9.88 -4.82
N LYS A 232 -35.63 -10.62 -4.49
CA LYS A 232 -36.07 -10.85 -3.11
C LYS A 232 -34.88 -11.38 -2.32
N ARG A 233 -34.48 -10.69 -1.24
CA ARG A 233 -33.43 -11.14 -0.30
C ARG A 233 -33.56 -12.66 -0.10
N PRO A 234 -32.54 -13.47 -0.42
CA PRO A 234 -32.63 -14.93 -0.40
C PRO A 234 -33.10 -15.47 0.96
N GLY A 235 -32.86 -14.74 2.05
CA GLY A 235 -33.26 -15.16 3.39
C GLY A 235 -34.76 -15.11 3.73
N LYS A 236 -35.68 -14.51 2.95
CA LYS A 236 -37.09 -14.41 3.41
C LYS A 236 -37.91 -15.69 3.20
N LYS A 237 -37.55 -16.53 2.22
CA LYS A 237 -38.17 -17.86 2.01
C LYS A 237 -37.53 -18.91 2.91
N GLU A 238 -36.20 -18.95 3.00
CA GLU A 238 -35.49 -19.86 3.92
C GLU A 238 -35.85 -19.60 5.39
N ARG A 239 -35.95 -18.33 5.81
CA ARG A 239 -36.35 -17.99 7.19
C ARG A 239 -37.83 -18.30 7.48
N LYS A 240 -38.69 -18.35 6.45
CA LYS A 240 -40.07 -18.86 6.60
C LYS A 240 -40.10 -20.39 6.66
N GLN A 241 -39.29 -21.09 5.86
CA GLN A 241 -39.20 -22.55 5.88
C GLN A 241 -38.63 -23.06 7.20
N LYS A 242 -37.53 -22.48 7.70
CA LYS A 242 -36.99 -22.80 9.03
C LYS A 242 -38.01 -22.58 10.14
N LYS A 243 -38.79 -21.50 10.09
CA LYS A 243 -39.83 -21.21 11.10
C LYS A 243 -41.04 -22.17 11.02
N VAL A 244 -41.29 -22.77 9.86
CA VAL A 244 -42.34 -23.80 9.68
C VAL A 244 -41.83 -25.16 10.15
N GLU A 245 -40.59 -25.54 9.82
CA GLU A 245 -39.97 -26.78 10.33
C GLU A 245 -39.81 -26.76 11.85
N GLU A 246 -39.40 -25.63 12.43
CA GLU A 246 -39.25 -25.47 13.87
C GLU A 246 -40.60 -25.57 14.61
N LYS A 247 -41.67 -25.00 14.03
CA LYS A 247 -43.03 -25.19 14.54
C LYS A 247 -43.52 -26.64 14.41
N ALA A 248 -43.17 -27.33 13.33
CA ALA A 248 -43.56 -28.73 13.14
C ALA A 248 -42.86 -29.68 14.12
N LYS A 249 -41.60 -29.40 14.49
CA LYS A 249 -40.88 -30.16 15.53
C LYS A 249 -41.50 -29.97 16.92
N VAL A 250 -41.82 -28.73 17.30
CA VAL A 250 -42.45 -28.43 18.59
C VAL A 250 -43.84 -29.07 18.74
N VAL A 251 -44.59 -29.23 17.65
CA VAL A 251 -45.89 -29.93 17.68
C VAL A 251 -45.72 -31.45 17.82
N ARG A 252 -44.68 -32.05 17.25
CA ARG A 252 -44.39 -33.48 17.45
C ARG A 252 -43.98 -33.79 18.88
N GLU A 253 -43.08 -32.99 19.46
CA GLU A 253 -42.63 -33.18 20.85
C GLU A 253 -43.79 -33.05 21.86
N LYS A 254 -44.76 -32.16 21.62
CA LYS A 254 -45.95 -32.02 22.48
C LYS A 254 -46.93 -33.20 22.39
N ASN A 255 -47.00 -33.88 21.25
CA ASN A 255 -47.86 -35.05 21.10
C ASN A 255 -47.23 -36.28 21.77
N ASP A 256 -45.91 -36.45 21.67
CA ASP A 256 -45.20 -37.58 22.28
C ASP A 256 -45.22 -37.52 23.83
N ASP A 257 -45.17 -36.32 24.43
CA ASP A 257 -45.31 -36.14 25.89
C ASP A 257 -46.73 -36.43 26.42
N SER A 258 -47.76 -36.27 25.58
CA SER A 258 -49.15 -36.55 25.96
C SER A 258 -49.49 -38.05 25.99
N ASP A 259 -48.78 -38.87 25.23
CA ASP A 259 -48.93 -40.34 25.26
C ASP A 259 -48.10 -40.97 26.39
N ALA A 260 -46.95 -40.39 26.75
CA ALA A 260 -46.14 -40.84 27.89
C ALA A 260 -46.83 -40.61 29.25
N SER A 261 -47.67 -39.57 29.36
CA SER A 261 -48.39 -39.22 30.59
C SER A 261 -49.71 -39.99 30.79
N ARG A 262 -50.26 -40.63 29.76
CA ARG A 262 -51.39 -41.57 29.90
C ARG A 262 -50.95 -42.97 30.36
N LYS A 263 -49.72 -43.39 30.06
CA LYS A 263 -49.21 -44.71 30.44
C LYS A 263 -48.71 -44.80 31.88
N ARG A 264 -48.48 -43.68 32.57
CA ARG A 264 -47.98 -43.64 33.96
C ARG A 264 -49.06 -43.54 35.04
N LYS A 265 -50.35 -43.51 34.67
CA LYS A 265 -51.47 -43.45 35.63
C LYS A 265 -52.12 -44.82 35.92
N ALA A 266 -51.54 -45.91 35.40
CA ALA A 266 -52.03 -47.27 35.63
C ALA A 266 -51.17 -48.09 36.63
N ASP A 267 -49.97 -47.64 36.99
CA ASP A 267 -49.00 -48.44 37.78
C ASP A 267 -48.57 -47.79 39.12
N SER A 268 -49.34 -46.85 39.67
CA SER A 268 -48.99 -46.16 40.94
C SER A 268 -49.97 -46.44 42.09
N ASP A 269 -50.38 -47.69 42.25
CA ASP A 269 -51.00 -48.23 43.47
C ASP A 269 -50.12 -49.37 44.02
N SER A 270 -48.98 -49.04 44.63
CA SER A 270 -48.39 -49.88 45.69
C SER A 270 -47.18 -49.22 46.37
N ALA A 271 -47.36 -48.99 47.68
CA ALA A 271 -46.36 -49.02 48.75
C ALA A 271 -45.30 -47.91 48.85
N ASP A 272 -45.60 -46.98 49.74
CA ASP A 272 -44.73 -45.97 50.34
C ASP A 272 -44.08 -46.53 51.63
N ALA A 273 -42.77 -46.36 51.81
CA ALA A 273 -42.08 -46.45 53.11
C ALA A 273 -40.68 -45.78 53.02
N PRO A 274 -40.42 -44.68 53.75
CA PRO A 274 -39.14 -43.98 53.67
C PRO A 274 -38.18 -44.34 54.81
N LYS A 275 -36.88 -44.42 54.51
CA LYS A 275 -35.81 -44.30 55.52
C LYS A 275 -34.74 -43.31 55.07
N ALA A 276 -34.50 -42.36 55.95
CA ALA A 276 -33.55 -41.27 55.86
C ALA A 276 -32.08 -41.72 55.84
N LYS A 277 -31.21 -40.91 55.23
CA LYS A 277 -29.80 -40.81 55.63
C LYS A 277 -29.22 -39.41 55.42
N LYS A 278 -28.50 -39.00 56.47
CA LYS A 278 -27.72 -37.77 56.67
C LYS A 278 -26.68 -37.55 55.58
N VAL A 279 -26.42 -36.27 55.32
CA VAL A 279 -25.26 -35.75 54.60
C VAL A 279 -24.34 -35.09 55.64
N ASP A 280 -23.12 -35.59 55.76
CA ASP A 280 -22.01 -34.88 56.41
C ASP A 280 -21.08 -34.36 55.31
N VAL A 281 -20.80 -33.06 55.41
CA VAL A 281 -19.87 -32.29 54.58
C VAL A 281 -18.56 -32.16 55.36
N VAL A 282 -17.44 -32.54 54.76
CA VAL A 282 -16.11 -32.16 55.26
C VAL A 282 -15.31 -31.56 54.11
N LYS A 283 -14.64 -30.46 54.46
CA LYS A 283 -13.73 -29.59 53.70
C LYS A 283 -12.54 -30.33 53.11
#